data_AF-G3IPK2-F1
#
_entry.id   AF-G3IPK2-F1
#
_cell.length_a   1.000
_cell.length_b   1.000
_cell.length_c   1.000
_cell.angle_alpha   90.00
_cell.angle_beta   90.00
_cell.angle_gamma   90.00
#
_symmetry.space_group_name_H-M   'P 1'
#
loop_
_entity.id
_entity.type
_entity.pdbx_description
1 polymer ?
#
loop_
_entity_poly.entity_id
_entity_poly.type
_entity_poly.pdbx_seq_one_letter_code
_entity_poly.pdbx_strand_id
1 'polypeptide(L)' 'MVGVIILYDHVHPVGAFAKTSKIDMKGCIKVLKDQPPNSVEGLLNALRYVTEKGVLNV' A
#
# COMPACT_ATOMS: atom_id res chain seq x y z
N MET A 1 -8.64 3.67 3.27
CA MET A 1 -7.16 3.74 3.33
C MET A 1 -6.52 3.17 2.07
N VAL A 2 -6.60 1.86 1.82
CA VAL A 2 -5.88 1.18 0.70
C VAL A 2 -6.20 1.73 -0.69
N GLY A 3 -7.48 1.99 -1.01
CA GLY A 3 -7.84 2.56 -2.31
C GLY A 3 -7.17 3.92 -2.60
N VAL A 4 -7.02 4.77 -1.58
CA VAL A 4 -6.37 6.09 -1.73
C VAL A 4 -4.86 5.93 -1.92
N ILE A 5 -4.23 4.93 -1.28
CA ILE A 5 -2.81 4.61 -1.48
C ILE A 5 -2.57 4.20 -2.94
N ILE A 6 -3.42 3.33 -3.48
CA ILE A 6 -3.33 2.87 -4.88
C ILE A 6 -3.49 4.04 -5.85
N LEU A 7 -4.51 4.88 -5.65
CA LEU A 7 -4.70 6.06 -6.49
C LEU A 7 -3.52 7.03 -6.40
N TYR A 8 -2.98 7.25 -5.20
CA TYR A 8 -1.80 8.09 -4.99
C TYR A 8 -0.57 7.54 -5.73
N ASP A 9 -0.35 6.23 -5.69
CA ASP A 9 0.77 5.60 -6.39
C ASP A 9 0.73 5.86 -7.91
N HIS A 10 -0.47 5.79 -8.50
CA HIS A 10 -0.66 6.10 -9.92
C HIS A 10 -0.44 7.59 -10.25
N VAL A 11 -1.04 8.51 -9.50
CA VAL A 11 -1.05 9.94 -9.87
C VAL A 11 0.20 10.70 -9.42
N HIS A 12 0.87 10.26 -8.35
CA HIS A 12 2.03 10.95 -7.80
C HIS A 12 3.30 10.55 -8.59
N PRO A 13 4.16 11.50 -9.01
CA PRO A 13 5.28 11.22 -9.90
C PRO A 13 6.22 10.14 -9.37
N VAL A 14 6.54 10.18 -8.07
CA VAL A 14 7.43 9.20 -7.42
C VAL A 14 6.71 7.96 -6.85
N GLY A 15 5.37 7.95 -6.83
CA GLY A 15 4.58 6.87 -6.24
C GLY A 15 4.49 6.89 -4.70
N ALA A 16 3.71 5.95 -4.15
CA ALA A 16 3.44 5.80 -2.73
C ALA A 16 4.60 5.13 -1.98
N PHE A 17 5.40 4.32 -2.67
CA PHE A 17 6.48 3.49 -2.09
C PHE A 17 7.87 4.16 -2.10
N ALA A 18 8.00 5.33 -2.72
CA ALA A 18 9.26 6.06 -2.70
C ALA A 18 9.63 6.46 -1.26
N LYS A 19 10.94 6.45 -0.94
CA LYS A 19 11.45 6.91 0.37
C LYS A 19 11.09 8.37 0.67
N THR A 20 10.84 9.17 -0.37
CA THR A 20 10.43 10.57 -0.29
C THR A 20 8.91 10.76 -0.27
N SER A 21 8.14 9.67 -0.38
CA SER A 21 6.69 9.70 -0.25
C SER A 21 6.28 10.20 1.14
N LYS A 22 5.20 10.99 1.19
CA LYS A 22 4.61 11.43 2.46
C LYS A 22 3.72 10.36 3.11
N ILE A 23 3.49 9.23 2.43
CA ILE A 23 2.69 8.12 2.94
C ILE A 23 3.58 7.20 3.76
N ASP A 24 3.22 7.01 5.04
CA ASP A 24 3.83 5.98 5.89
C ASP A 24 3.29 4.59 5.53
N MET A 25 3.86 4.01 4.46
CA MET A 25 3.47 2.67 4.00
C MET A 25 3.70 1.59 5.06
N LYS A 26 4.72 1.72 5.91
CA LYS A 26 5.01 0.75 6.97
C LYS A 26 3.92 0.77 8.03
N GLY A 27 3.50 1.98 8.45
CA GLY A 27 2.38 2.16 9.37
C GLY A 27 1.08 1.60 8.79
N CYS A 28 0.77 1.89 7.52
CA CYS A 28 -0.44 1.37 6.86
C CYS A 28 -0.45 -0.17 6.79
N ILE A 29 0.68 -0.81 6.44
CA ILE A 29 0.79 -2.28 6.41
C ILE A 29 0.62 -2.86 7.82
N LYS A 30 1.20 -2.22 8.84
CA LYS A 30 1.05 -2.66 10.23
C LYS A 30 -0.41 -2.65 10.66
N VAL A 31 -1.13 -1.57 10.41
CA VAL A 31 -2.57 -1.45 10.71
C VAL A 31 -3.38 -2.55 10.02
N LEU A 32 -3.05 -2.90 8.77
CA LEU A 32 -3.70 -4.01 8.08
C LEU A 32 -3.37 -5.37 8.72
N LYS A 33 -2.12 -5.61 9.11
CA LYS A 33 -1.71 -6.85 9.78
C LYS A 33 -2.31 -7.01 11.18
N ASP A 34 -2.69 -5.91 11.83
CA ASP A 34 -3.36 -5.92 13.14
C ASP A 34 -4.87 -6.25 13.04
N GLN A 35 -5.43 -6.33 11.83
CA GLN A 35 -6.82 -6.75 11.61
C GLN A 35 -6.94 -8.28 11.44
N PRO A 36 -8.14 -8.86 11.63
CA PRO A 36 -8.38 -10.27 11.36
C PRO A 36 -7.97 -10.66 9.92
N PRO A 37 -7.13 -11.70 9.73
CA PRO A 37 -6.47 -11.97 8.45
C PRO A 37 -7.46 -12.19 7.30
N ASN A 38 -8.58 -12.86 7.57
CA ASN A 38 -9.62 -13.16 6.58
C ASN A 38 -10.30 -11.91 6.02
N SER A 39 -10.22 -10.77 6.72
CA SER A 39 -10.86 -9.51 6.32
C SER A 39 -9.95 -8.58 5.53
N VAL A 40 -8.63 -8.82 5.52
CA VAL A 40 -7.63 -7.90 4.95
C VAL A 40 -6.72 -8.51 3.90
N GLU A 41 -6.80 -9.83 3.67
CA GLU A 41 -5.97 -10.52 2.69
C GLU A 41 -6.13 -9.95 1.27
N GLY A 42 -7.36 -9.64 0.85
CA GLY A 42 -7.62 -8.97 -0.43
C GLY A 42 -7.00 -7.57 -0.53
N LEU A 43 -6.96 -6.84 0.59
CA LEU A 43 -6.36 -5.50 0.65
C LEU A 43 -4.83 -5.56 0.59
N LEU A 44 -4.21 -6.54 1.27
CA LEU A 44 -2.77 -6.79 1.20
C LEU A 44 -2.36 -7.26 -0.20
N ASN A 45 -3.17 -8.10 -0.85
CA ASN A 45 -2.93 -8.52 -2.22
C ASN A 45 -3.08 -7.35 -3.21
N ALA A 46 -4.08 -6.48 -3.02
CA ALA A 46 -4.20 -5.27 -3.83
C ALA A 46 -2.94 -4.39 -3.75
N LEU A 47 -2.39 -4.20 -2.55
CA LEU A 47 -1.13 -3.47 -2.36
C LEU A 47 0.11 -4.18 -2.93
N ARG A 48 0.07 -5.50 -3.13
CA ARG A 48 1.17 -6.27 -3.73
C ARG A 48 1.17 -6.22 -5.26
N TYR A 49 -0.01 -6.23 -5.87
CA TYR A 49 -0.16 -6.43 -7.32
C TYR A 49 -0.59 -5.21 -8.12
N VAL A 50 -1.28 -4.25 -7.49
CA VAL A 50 -1.86 -3.09 -8.22
C VAL A 50 -0.90 -1.91 -8.29
N THR A 51 0.18 -1.93 -7.49
CA THR A 51 1.08 -0.79 -7.35
C THR A 51 2.09 -0.77 -8.49
N GLU A 52 1.91 0.21 -9.39
CA GLU A 52 2.63 0.34 -10.65
C GLU A 52 4.12 0.66 -10.44
N LYS A 53 4.43 1.44 -9.40
CA LYS A 53 5.77 2.02 -9.20
C LYS A 53 6.60 1.31 -8.14
N GLY A 54 6.08 0.25 -7.53
CA GLY A 54 6.82 -0.53 -6.55
C GLY A 54 6.11 -1.84 -6.20
N VAL A 55 6.87 -2.94 -6.17
CA VAL A 55 6.40 -4.22 -5.61
C VAL A 55 6.58 -4.19 -4.10
N LEU A 56 5.51 -4.49 -3.38
CA LEU A 56 5.52 -4.62 -1.93
C LEU A 56 6.26 -5.93 -1.56
N ASN A 57 7.59 -5.85 -1.39
CA ASN A 57 8.38 -6.91 -0.76
C ASN A 57 8.10 -6.86 0.76
N VAL A 58 7.05 -7.56 1.19
CA VAL A 58 6.71 -7.81 2.60
C VAL A 58 7.38 -9.06 3.11
#